data_AF-A0A822CNW1-F1
#
_entry.id   AF-A0A822CNW1-F1
#
_cell.length_a   1.000
_cell.length_b   1.000
_cell.length_c   1.000
_cell.angle_alpha   90.00
_cell.angle_beta   90.00
_cell.angle_gamma   90.00
#
_symmetry.space_group_name_H-M   'P 1'
#
loop_
_entity.id
_entity.type
_entity.pdbx_description
1 polymer ?
#
loop_
_entity_poly.entity_id
_entity_poly.type
_entity_poly.pdbx_seq_one_letter_code
_entity_poly.pdbx_strand_id
1 'polypeptide(L)'
;MNDLISEREKYRSHYAQIWNEREASFNCSIDCLLTPAGSSAAPQHGTGKWWGYTSVWNLLDYPAAIFPVTTVDLVKDQADIEYKPRNTLDEENYKLYTSPQSYANAPIGLQIVCRRYNDEKVMKCMEIIERAIGKE
;
A
#
# COMPACT_ATOMS: atom_id res chain seq x y z
N MET A 1 -7.38 15.05 -25.57
CA MET A 1 -7.69 13.66 -25.15
C MET A 1 -6.49 12.72 -25.38
N ASN A 2 -5.77 12.85 -26.51
CA ASN A 2 -4.57 12.04 -26.78
C ASN A 2 -3.38 12.34 -25.85
N ASP A 3 -3.28 13.56 -25.31
CA ASP A 3 -2.12 13.97 -24.50
C ASP A 3 -2.06 13.26 -23.14
N LEU A 4 -3.18 13.18 -22.41
CA LEU A 4 -3.24 12.48 -21.13
C LEU A 4 -2.97 10.97 -21.25
N ILE A 5 -3.38 10.36 -22.36
CA ILE A 5 -3.07 8.96 -22.64
C ILE A 5 -1.56 8.80 -22.85
N SER A 6 -0.95 9.68 -23.66
CA SER A 6 0.50 9.70 -23.89
C SER A 6 1.29 9.90 -22.59
N GLU A 7 0.87 10.82 -21.73
CA GLU A 7 1.48 11.05 -20.41
C GLU A 7 1.37 9.82 -19.50
N ARG A 8 0.21 9.18 -19.45
CA ARG A 8 0.02 7.92 -18.70
C ARG A 8 0.96 6.82 -19.20
N GLU A 9 1.07 6.62 -20.51
CA GLU A 9 1.97 5.60 -21.07
C GLU A 9 3.45 5.92 -20.83
N LYS A 10 3.84 7.19 -20.85
CA LYS A 10 5.19 7.62 -20.43
C LYS A 10 5.43 7.30 -18.96
N TYR A 11 4.46 7.58 -18.08
CA TYR A 11 4.58 7.27 -16.65
C TYR A 11 4.71 5.76 -16.40
N ARG A 12 3.90 4.94 -17.07
CA ARG A 12 3.99 3.46 -17.01
C ARG A 12 5.35 2.94 -17.49
N SER A 13 5.82 3.47 -18.61
CA SER A 13 7.12 3.08 -19.19
C SER A 13 8.28 3.46 -18.25
N HIS A 14 8.22 4.65 -17.68
CA HIS A 14 9.22 5.10 -16.70
C HIS A 14 9.23 4.22 -15.45
N TYR A 15 8.07 3.84 -14.91
CA TYR A 15 8.00 2.95 -13.76
C TYR A 15 8.55 1.55 -14.05
N ALA A 16 8.25 1.00 -15.24
CA ALA A 16 8.81 -0.28 -15.69
C ALA A 16 10.34 -0.22 -15.85
N GLN A 17 10.88 0.92 -16.29
CA GLN A 17 12.32 1.16 -16.34
C GLN A 17 12.93 1.16 -14.94
N ILE A 18 12.30 1.83 -13.96
CA ILE A 18 12.77 1.81 -12.57
C ILE A 18 12.85 0.37 -12.03
N TRP A 19 11.87 -0.49 -12.33
CA TRP A 19 11.95 -1.90 -11.93
C TRP A 19 13.19 -2.58 -12.50
N ASN A 20 13.46 -2.41 -13.80
CA ASN A 20 14.64 -3.00 -14.45
C ASN A 20 15.95 -2.47 -13.84
N GLU A 21 16.02 -1.15 -13.57
CA GLU A 21 17.18 -0.51 -12.94
C GLU A 21 17.41 -1.03 -11.52
N ARG A 22 16.35 -1.25 -10.75
CA ARG A 22 16.44 -1.80 -9.39
C ARG A 22 16.87 -3.26 -9.39
N GLU A 23 16.33 -4.08 -10.28
CA GLU A 23 16.76 -5.48 -10.44
C GLU A 23 18.26 -5.57 -10.80
N ALA A 24 18.71 -4.72 -11.72
CA ALA A 24 20.13 -4.62 -12.06
C ALA A 24 20.98 -4.15 -10.86
N SER A 25 20.51 -3.16 -10.11
CA SER A 25 21.21 -2.64 -8.92
C SER A 25 21.31 -3.65 -7.78
N PHE A 26 20.28 -4.48 -7.58
CA PHE A 26 20.29 -5.52 -6.56
C PHE A 26 20.97 -6.80 -7.02
N ASN A 27 21.25 -6.92 -8.31
CA ASN A 27 21.67 -8.15 -8.96
C ASN A 27 20.73 -9.33 -8.64
N CYS A 28 19.43 -9.04 -8.57
CA CYS A 28 18.37 -10.01 -8.32
C CYS A 28 17.07 -9.57 -8.98
N SER A 29 16.18 -10.52 -9.29
CA SER A 29 14.83 -10.19 -9.77
C SER A 29 13.94 -9.77 -8.60
N ILE A 30 13.07 -8.80 -8.85
CA ILE A 30 12.04 -8.35 -7.92
C ILE A 30 10.80 -9.18 -8.22
N ASP A 31 10.42 -10.04 -7.29
CA ASP A 31 9.24 -10.88 -7.47
C ASP A 31 7.94 -10.12 -7.23
N CYS A 32 7.91 -9.35 -6.15
CA CYS A 32 6.78 -8.51 -5.76
C CYS A 32 7.26 -7.35 -4.91
N LEU A 33 6.45 -6.30 -4.81
CA LEU A 33 6.60 -5.22 -3.85
C LEU A 33 5.67 -5.48 -2.67
N LEU A 34 6.20 -5.36 -1.45
CA LEU A 34 5.40 -5.32 -0.22
C LEU A 34 5.22 -3.86 0.19
N THR A 35 3.99 -3.38 0.21
CA THR A 35 3.67 -1.96 0.46
C THR A 35 2.56 -1.83 1.51
N PRO A 36 2.42 -0.66 2.17
CA PRO A 36 1.21 -0.36 2.93
C PRO A 36 -0.03 -0.39 2.02
N ALA A 37 -1.17 -0.83 2.57
CA ALA A 37 -2.47 -0.73 1.91
C ALA A 37 -3.21 0.58 2.24
N GLY A 38 -2.91 1.16 3.41
CA GLY A 38 -3.52 2.38 3.92
C GLY A 38 -2.51 3.16 4.77
N SER A 39 -2.82 4.42 5.06
CA SER A 39 -2.01 5.29 5.91
C SER A 39 -2.25 5.09 7.41
N SER A 40 -3.31 4.36 7.77
CA SER A 40 -3.67 4.01 9.15
C SER A 40 -4.51 2.73 9.15
N ALA A 41 -5.05 2.34 10.30
CA ALA A 41 -6.06 1.30 10.44
C ALA A 41 -7.32 1.62 9.62
N ALA A 42 -8.20 0.62 9.45
CA ALA A 42 -9.44 0.76 8.70
C ALA A 42 -10.22 2.03 9.14
N PRO A 43 -10.47 2.99 8.22
CA PRO A 43 -11.10 4.26 8.58
C PRO A 43 -12.52 4.03 9.09
N GLN A 44 -12.99 4.92 9.97
CA GLN A 44 -14.37 4.93 10.40
C GLN A 44 -15.30 5.17 9.20
N HIS A 45 -16.53 4.68 9.31
CA HIS A 45 -17.52 4.83 8.25
C HIS A 45 -17.71 6.32 7.89
N GLY A 46 -17.65 6.62 6.59
CA GLY A 46 -17.79 7.99 6.08
C GLY A 46 -16.57 8.89 6.25
N THR A 47 -15.45 8.38 6.77
CA THR A 47 -14.23 9.20 7.00
C THR A 47 -13.07 8.87 6.06
N GLY A 48 -13.22 7.88 5.18
CA GLY A 48 -12.17 7.50 4.21
C GLY A 48 -11.95 8.58 3.16
N LYS A 49 -10.89 9.38 3.33
CA LYS A 49 -10.56 10.51 2.43
C LYS A 49 -9.33 10.26 1.56
N TRP A 50 -8.42 9.39 1.97
CA TRP A 50 -7.14 9.19 1.31
C TRP A 50 -6.94 7.73 0.89
N TRP A 51 -6.49 7.51 -0.35
CA TRP A 51 -6.35 6.20 -0.99
C TRP A 51 -5.09 6.11 -1.87
N GLY A 52 -4.09 6.94 -1.58
CA GLY A 52 -2.89 7.09 -2.41
C GLY A 52 -2.06 5.82 -2.55
N TYR A 53 -1.99 4.99 -1.49
CA TYR A 53 -1.23 3.73 -1.52
C TYR A 53 -1.82 2.68 -2.48
N THR A 54 -3.09 2.80 -2.88
CA THR A 54 -3.73 1.88 -3.82
C THR A 54 -3.95 2.53 -5.18
N SER A 55 -4.18 3.85 -5.24
CA SER A 55 -4.45 4.57 -6.49
C SER A 55 -3.32 4.49 -7.51
N VAL A 56 -2.06 4.49 -7.06
CA VAL A 56 -0.88 4.45 -7.94
C VAL A 56 -0.84 3.17 -8.79
N TRP A 57 -1.28 2.03 -8.26
CA TRP A 57 -1.28 0.75 -8.99
C TRP A 57 -2.37 0.68 -10.05
N ASN A 58 -3.50 1.37 -9.82
CA ASN A 58 -4.55 1.56 -10.83
C ASN A 58 -4.03 2.36 -12.03
N LEU A 59 -3.28 3.44 -11.77
CA LEU A 59 -2.67 4.25 -12.84
C LEU A 59 -1.66 3.41 -13.64
N LEU A 60 -0.83 2.64 -12.93
CA LEU A 60 0.22 1.80 -13.52
C LEU A 60 -0.30 0.53 -14.21
N ASP A 61 -1.53 0.11 -13.93
CA ASP A 61 -2.13 -1.17 -14.36
C ASP A 61 -1.33 -2.38 -13.82
N TYR A 62 -0.99 -2.34 -12.53
CA TYR A 62 -0.24 -3.40 -11.86
C TYR A 62 -1.18 -4.21 -10.98
N PRO A 63 -1.16 -5.55 -11.06
CA PRO A 63 -1.98 -6.39 -10.21
C PRO A 63 -1.50 -6.29 -8.76
N ALA A 64 -2.47 -6.25 -7.83
CA ALA A 64 -2.21 -6.14 -6.41
C ALA A 64 -3.25 -6.90 -5.58
N ALA A 65 -2.83 -7.43 -4.43
CA ALA A 65 -3.70 -8.05 -3.44
C ALA A 65 -3.40 -7.49 -2.05
N ILE A 66 -4.44 -7.31 -1.23
CA ILE A 66 -4.34 -6.85 0.15
C ILE A 66 -4.67 -8.02 1.07
N PHE A 67 -3.84 -8.22 2.09
CA PHE A 67 -3.99 -9.27 3.08
C PHE A 67 -3.85 -8.69 4.49
N PRO A 68 -4.62 -9.18 5.48
CA PRO A 68 -4.53 -8.71 6.85
C PRO A 68 -3.24 -9.21 7.50
N VAL A 69 -2.58 -8.37 8.30
CA VAL A 69 -1.33 -8.73 9.00
C VAL A 69 -1.52 -8.73 10.52
N THR A 70 -2.16 -7.71 11.06
CA THR A 70 -2.41 -7.58 12.51
C THR A 70 -3.69 -6.78 12.75
N THR A 71 -4.03 -6.56 14.01
CA THR A 71 -5.04 -5.60 14.46
C THR A 71 -4.39 -4.51 15.29
N VAL A 72 -5.09 -3.39 15.46
CA VAL A 72 -4.65 -2.29 16.34
C VAL A 72 -4.42 -2.79 17.77
N ASP A 73 -3.26 -2.45 18.33
CA ASP A 73 -2.83 -2.72 19.71
C ASP A 73 -3.05 -1.45 20.56
N LEU A 74 -3.88 -1.57 21.60
CA LEU A 74 -4.29 -0.43 22.42
C LEU A 74 -3.13 0.21 23.21
N VAL A 75 -2.02 -0.50 23.41
CA VAL A 75 -0.87 -0.01 24.16
C VAL A 75 0.21 0.50 23.22
N LYS A 76 0.47 -0.20 22.12
CA LYS A 76 1.57 0.14 21.20
C LYS A 76 1.20 1.21 20.18
N ASP A 77 -0.06 1.26 19.74
CA ASP A 77 -0.46 2.12 18.62
C ASP A 77 -0.98 3.48 19.08
N GLN A 78 -0.42 4.02 20.16
CA GLN A 78 -0.75 5.37 20.63
C GLN A 78 -0.45 6.39 19.53
N ALA A 79 -1.30 7.41 19.41
CA ALA A 79 -1.09 8.47 18.43
C ALA A 79 0.25 9.19 18.71
N ASP A 80 1.07 9.36 17.67
CA ASP A 80 2.32 10.09 17.76
C ASP A 80 2.02 11.59 17.89
N ILE A 81 2.36 12.15 19.06
CA ILE A 81 2.15 13.56 19.39
C ILE A 81 3.19 14.47 18.74
N GLU A 82 4.30 13.92 18.26
CA GLU A 82 5.37 14.67 17.61
C GLU A 82 5.25 14.64 16.08
N TYR A 83 4.22 13.97 15.54
CA TYR A 83 3.98 13.88 14.11
C TYR A 83 3.87 15.26 13.47
N LYS A 84 4.65 15.49 12.41
CA LYS A 84 4.63 16.72 11.62
C LYS A 84 4.04 16.42 10.24
N PRO A 85 2.78 16.83 9.99
CA PRO A 85 2.16 16.64 8.70
C PRO A 85 2.94 17.33 7.57
N ARG A 86 3.00 16.68 6.41
CA ARG A 86 3.67 17.21 5.21
C ARG A 86 2.86 18.28 4.50
N ASN A 87 1.53 18.22 4.63
CA ASN A 87 0.58 19.17 4.06
C ASN A 87 -0.78 19.07 4.78
N THR A 88 -1.74 19.88 4.36
CA THR A 88 -3.09 19.92 4.95
C THR A 88 -3.86 18.61 4.81
N LEU A 89 -3.73 17.91 3.68
CA LEU A 89 -4.42 16.63 3.47
C LEU A 89 -3.87 15.52 4.37
N ASP A 90 -2.56 15.52 4.59
CA ASP A 90 -1.89 14.63 5.53
C ASP A 90 -2.32 14.92 6.98
N GLU A 91 -2.38 16.20 7.36
CA GLU A 91 -2.87 16.61 8.68
C GLU A 91 -4.33 16.16 8.90
N GLU A 92 -5.21 16.40 7.93
CA GLU A 92 -6.60 15.97 7.99
C GLU A 92 -6.74 14.45 8.11
N ASN A 93 -5.95 13.70 7.34
CA ASN A 93 -5.98 12.25 7.38
C ASN A 93 -5.41 11.70 8.69
N TYR A 94 -4.34 12.28 9.21
CA TYR A 94 -3.72 11.89 10.48
C TYR A 94 -4.68 12.10 11.65
N LYS A 95 -5.39 13.24 11.68
CA LYS A 95 -6.39 13.56 12.70
C LYS A 95 -7.59 12.60 12.76
N LEU A 96 -7.80 11.76 11.74
CA LEU A 96 -8.84 10.72 11.78
C LEU A 96 -8.53 9.69 12.88
N TYR A 97 -7.26 9.40 13.12
CA TYR A 97 -6.85 8.49 14.17
C TYR A 97 -6.88 9.19 15.54
N THR A 98 -8.05 9.18 16.18
CA THR A 98 -8.28 9.90 17.44
C THR A 98 -7.72 9.17 18.66
N SER A 99 -7.84 7.85 18.71
CA SER A 99 -7.29 7.01 19.78
C SER A 99 -7.25 5.55 19.35
N PRO A 100 -6.35 4.71 19.93
CA PRO A 100 -6.38 3.27 19.69
C PRO A 100 -7.73 2.64 20.05
N GLN A 101 -8.40 3.18 21.07
CA GLN A 101 -9.71 2.68 21.52
C GLN A 101 -10.79 2.85 20.46
N SER A 102 -10.76 3.93 19.67
CA SER A 102 -11.70 4.17 18.57
C SER A 102 -11.48 3.24 17.37
N TYR A 103 -10.35 2.53 17.34
CA TYR A 103 -9.96 1.57 16.32
C TYR A 103 -9.69 0.18 16.91
N ALA A 104 -10.24 -0.11 18.09
CA ALA A 104 -10.04 -1.38 18.77
C ALA A 104 -10.43 -2.55 17.85
N ASN A 105 -9.54 -3.53 17.71
CA ASN A 105 -9.69 -4.69 16.81
C ASN A 105 -9.79 -4.37 15.32
N ALA A 106 -9.56 -3.12 14.89
CA ALA A 106 -9.55 -2.79 13.48
C ALA A 106 -8.38 -3.51 12.79
N PRO A 107 -8.62 -4.16 11.62
CA PRO A 107 -7.57 -4.86 10.91
C PRO A 107 -6.60 -3.87 10.26
N ILE A 108 -5.32 -4.25 10.27
CA ILE A 108 -4.23 -3.58 9.57
C ILE A 108 -3.78 -4.53 8.46
N GLY A 109 -3.82 -4.04 7.22
CA GLY A 109 -3.45 -4.80 6.03
C GLY A 109 -2.21 -4.25 5.34
N LEU A 110 -1.46 -5.15 4.71
CA LEU A 110 -0.43 -4.82 3.74
C LEU A 110 -0.87 -5.25 2.35
N GLN A 111 -0.16 -4.76 1.35
CA GLN A 111 -0.44 -5.01 -0.05
C GLN A 111 0.78 -5.61 -0.73
N ILE A 112 0.53 -6.60 -1.58
CA ILE A 112 1.50 -7.18 -2.51
C ILE A 112 1.17 -6.65 -3.89
N VAL A 113 2.19 -6.19 -4.61
CA VAL A 113 2.07 -5.68 -5.98
C VAL A 113 3.09 -6.38 -6.86
N CYS A 114 2.66 -6.90 -8.01
CA CYS A 114 3.57 -7.46 -9.01
C CYS A 114 3.58 -6.59 -10.26
N ARG A 115 4.51 -6.87 -11.19
CA ARG A 115 4.49 -6.23 -12.50
C ARG A 115 3.18 -6.55 -13.24
N ARG A 116 2.77 -5.64 -14.12
CA ARG A 116 1.68 -5.84 -15.08
C ARG A 116 1.71 -7.25 -15.70
N TYR A 117 0.55 -7.91 -15.77
CA TYR A 117 0.35 -9.28 -16.28
C TYR A 117 0.97 -10.40 -15.43
N ASN A 118 1.17 -10.19 -14.13
CA ASN A 118 1.68 -11.23 -13.22
C ASN A 118 0.69 -11.49 -12.06
N ASP A 119 -0.59 -11.56 -12.36
CA ASP A 119 -1.68 -11.76 -11.39
C ASP A 119 -1.50 -13.06 -10.59
N GLU A 120 -1.09 -14.16 -11.23
CA GLU A 120 -0.81 -15.43 -10.58
C GLU A 120 0.37 -15.32 -9.60
N LYS A 121 1.36 -14.47 -9.93
CA LYS A 121 2.49 -14.21 -9.05
C LYS A 121 2.07 -13.46 -7.79
N VAL A 122 1.13 -12.51 -7.91
CA VAL A 122 0.54 -11.83 -6.74
C VAL A 122 -0.06 -12.86 -5.79
N MET A 123 -0.89 -13.76 -6.30
CA MET A 123 -1.54 -14.80 -5.49
C MET A 123 -0.51 -15.73 -4.85
N LYS A 124 0.54 -16.11 -5.58
CA LYS A 124 1.59 -16.97 -5.03
C LYS A 124 2.42 -16.29 -3.94
N CYS A 125 2.79 -15.03 -4.15
CA CYS A 125 3.48 -14.23 -3.14
C CYS A 125 2.62 -14.06 -1.88
N MET A 126 1.31 -13.87 -2.04
CA MET A 126 0.37 -13.77 -0.92
C MET A 126 0.32 -15.06 -0.11
N GLU A 127 0.18 -16.22 -0.75
CA GLU A 127 0.22 -17.53 -0.09
C GLU A 127 1.52 -17.74 0.70
N ILE A 128 2.66 -17.34 0.14
CA ILE A 128 3.97 -17.45 0.80
C ILE A 128 4.03 -16.54 2.04
N ILE A 129 3.55 -15.31 1.91
CA ILE A 129 3.58 -14.33 3.00
C ILE A 129 2.62 -14.73 4.12
N GLU A 130 1.40 -15.17 3.80
CA GLU A 130 0.42 -15.66 4.77
C GLU A 130 1.00 -16.81 5.62
N ARG A 131 1.66 -17.78 4.98
CA ARG A 131 2.37 -18.85 5.69
C ARG A 131 3.50 -18.32 6.57
N ALA A 132 4.28 -17.37 6.07
CA ALA A 132 5.40 -16.78 6.82
C ALA A 132 4.94 -16.03 8.08
N ILE A 133 3.73 -15.45 8.06
CA ILE A 133 3.12 -14.79 9.22
C ILE A 133 2.24 -15.72 10.07
N GLY A 134 2.26 -17.03 9.79
CA GLY A 134 1.57 -18.05 10.58
C GLY A 134 0.06 -18.16 10.32
N LYS A 135 -0.41 -17.74 9.14
CA LYS A 135 -1.77 -18.00 8.66
C LYS A 135 -1.74 -19.22 7.74
N GLU A 136 -2.61 -20.19 8.01
CA GLU A 136 -2.71 -21.46 7.26
C GLU A 136 -3.30 -21.29 5.86
#